data_AF-A0A1H9Y900-F1
#
_entry.id   AF-A0A1H9Y900-F1
#
_cell.length_a   1.000
_cell.length_b   1.000
_cell.length_c   1.000
_cell.angle_alpha   90.00
_cell.angle_beta   90.00
_cell.angle_gamma   90.00
#
_symmetry.space_group_name_H-M   'P 1'
#
loop_
_entity.id
_entity.type
_entity.pdbx_description
1 polymer ?
#
loop_
_entity_poly.entity_id
_entity_poly.type
_entity_poly.pdbx_seq_one_letter_code
_entity_poly.pdbx_strand_id
1 'polypeptide(L)'
;MEETEKTPQQDPREEPFVVDTALLTEDQLEGLVQEYCTRYHGLNDQESPLQEHSRVLSAVRRGDLVVWFDPVENAAGLGHPPGQ
;
A
#
# COMPACT_ATOMS: atom_id res chain seq x y z
N MET A 1 -24.63 -25.85 -29.88
CA MET A 1 -23.28 -25.37 -29.54
C MET A 1 -23.49 -24.47 -28.33
N GLU A 2 -23.40 -25.03 -27.12
CA GLU A 2 -23.47 -24.21 -25.90
C GLU A 2 -22.10 -23.53 -25.73
N GLU A 3 -22.01 -22.28 -26.18
CA GLU A 3 -20.99 -21.36 -25.69
C GLU A 3 -21.27 -21.12 -24.21
N THR A 4 -20.53 -21.84 -23.38
CA THR A 4 -20.42 -21.51 -21.96
C THR A 4 -19.65 -20.19 -21.90
N GLU A 5 -20.38 -19.09 -21.70
CA GLU A 5 -19.81 -17.80 -21.30
C GLU A 5 -18.93 -18.03 -20.07
N LYS A 6 -17.63 -18.20 -20.32
CA LYS A 6 -16.63 -18.09 -19.28
C LYS A 6 -16.58 -16.61 -18.91
N THR A 7 -17.40 -16.20 -17.94
CA THR A 7 -17.12 -14.99 -17.17
C THR A 7 -15.63 -15.04 -16.84
N PRO A 8 -14.82 -14.04 -17.26
CA PRO A 8 -13.42 -13.99 -16.86
C PRO A 8 -13.43 -13.86 -15.34
N GLN A 9 -13.22 -14.97 -14.66
CA GLN A 9 -13.01 -14.98 -13.23
C GLN A 9 -11.63 -14.35 -13.08
N GLN A 10 -11.60 -13.03 -12.84
CA GLN A 10 -10.37 -12.30 -12.61
C GLN A 10 -9.57 -13.11 -11.60
N ASP A 11 -8.36 -13.53 -11.99
CA ASP A 11 -7.54 -14.33 -11.10
C ASP A 11 -7.28 -13.46 -9.86
N PRO A 12 -7.54 -13.93 -8.63
CA PRO A 12 -7.26 -13.16 -7.41
C PRO A 12 -5.78 -12.80 -7.25
N ARG A 13 -4.93 -13.37 -8.10
CA ARG A 13 -3.49 -13.13 -8.22
C ARG A 13 -3.17 -11.95 -9.14
N GLU A 14 -4.17 -11.32 -9.74
CA GLU A 14 -4.03 -10.15 -10.61
C GLU A 14 -4.58 -8.88 -9.96
N GLU A 15 -5.20 -8.98 -8.78
CA GLU A 15 -5.75 -7.84 -8.05
C GLU A 15 -4.84 -7.42 -6.89
N PRO A 16 -4.65 -6.11 -6.66
CA PRO A 16 -3.95 -5.64 -5.47
C PRO A 16 -4.67 -6.06 -4.19
N PHE A 17 -3.90 -6.48 -3.18
CA PHE A 17 -4.45 -6.89 -1.89
C PHE A 17 -3.67 -6.27 -0.73
N VAL A 18 -4.34 -6.19 0.42
CA VAL A 18 -3.73 -5.69 1.66
C VAL A 18 -2.84 -6.76 2.29
N VAL A 19 -1.59 -6.39 2.56
CA VAL A 19 -0.62 -7.20 3.29
C VAL A 19 -0.60 -6.76 4.75
N ASP A 20 -0.61 -7.74 5.65
CA ASP A 20 -0.46 -7.50 7.07
C ASP A 20 0.96 -6.99 7.36
N THR A 21 1.06 -5.82 7.99
CA THR A 21 2.33 -5.17 8.32
C THR A 21 3.18 -5.98 9.29
N ALA A 22 2.58 -6.86 10.09
CA ALA A 22 3.31 -7.77 10.98
C ALA A 22 4.09 -8.86 10.23
N LEU A 23 3.80 -9.08 8.94
CA LEU A 23 4.55 -10.01 8.08
C LEU A 23 5.78 -9.36 7.45
N LEU A 24 5.92 -8.04 7.53
CA LEU A 24 7.04 -7.29 6.97
C LEU A 24 8.11 -7.07 8.04
N THR A 25 9.37 -7.01 7.60
CA THR A 25 10.45 -6.55 8.48
C THR A 25 10.34 -5.04 8.71
N GLU A 26 10.93 -4.56 9.80
CA GLU A 26 10.99 -3.11 10.08
C GLU A 26 11.64 -2.36 8.90
N ASP A 27 12.73 -2.88 8.34
CA ASP A 27 13.40 -2.31 7.16
C ASP A 27 12.48 -2.20 5.93
N GLN A 28 11.70 -3.25 5.63
CA GLN A 28 10.73 -3.22 4.52
C GLN A 28 9.64 -2.18 4.76
N LEU A 29 9.16 -2.08 6.00
CA LEU A 29 8.12 -1.12 6.35
C LEU A 29 8.63 0.31 6.28
N GLU A 30 9.82 0.58 6.83
CA GLU A 30 10.48 1.89 6.79
C GLU A 30 10.73 2.33 5.34
N GLY A 31 11.15 1.41 4.47
CA GLY A 31 11.28 1.68 3.03
C GLY A 31 9.96 2.13 2.39
N LEU A 32 8.85 1.45 2.71
CA LEU A 32 7.53 1.83 2.21
C LEU A 32 7.05 3.17 2.77
N VAL A 33 7.34 3.47 4.05
CA VAL A 33 7.05 4.77 4.66
C VAL A 33 7.85 5.87 3.96
N GLN A 34 9.13 5.65 3.71
CA GLN A 34 10.00 6.61 3.03
C GLN A 34 9.50 6.93 1.62
N GLU A 35 9.18 5.90 0.83
CA GLU A 35 8.64 6.07 -0.53
C GLU A 35 7.27 6.76 -0.54
N TYR A 36 6.43 6.48 0.46
CA TYR A 36 5.17 7.19 0.63
C TYR A 36 5.41 8.68 0.94
N CYS A 37 6.32 8.98 1.87
CA CYS A 37 6.66 10.37 2.21
C CYS A 37 7.21 11.13 1.00
N THR A 38 8.16 10.55 0.25
CA THR A 38 8.76 11.21 -0.94
C THR A 38 7.74 11.47 -2.05
N ARG A 39 6.73 10.60 -2.21
CA ARG A 39 5.66 10.76 -3.20
C ARG A 39 4.68 11.90 -2.84
N TYR A 40 4.39 12.10 -1.56
CA TYR A 40 3.48 13.16 -1.08
C TYR A 40 4.19 14.46 -0.66
N HIS A 41 5.53 14.45 -0.59
CA HIS A 41 6.35 15.59 -0.20
C HIS A 41 6.14 16.84 -1.07
N GLY A 42 5.66 16.67 -2.31
CA GLY A 42 5.40 17.78 -3.24
C GLY A 42 4.20 18.67 -2.90
N LEU A 43 3.46 18.40 -1.82
CA LEU A 43 2.23 19.14 -1.48
C LEU A 43 2.34 20.10 -0.29
N ASN A 44 3.37 20.01 0.56
CA ASN A 44 3.50 20.88 1.74
C ASN A 44 4.95 21.32 1.99
N ASP A 45 5.30 22.54 1.59
CA ASP A 45 6.59 23.24 1.79
C ASP A 45 6.97 23.48 3.28
N GLN A 46 6.23 22.90 4.23
CA GLN A 46 6.23 23.29 5.65
C GLN A 46 6.48 22.14 6.64
N GLU A 47 6.42 20.87 6.24
CA GLU A 47 6.70 19.75 7.15
C GLU A 47 8.09 19.18 6.94
N SER A 48 8.83 19.03 8.05
CA SER A 48 10.12 18.36 8.01
C SER A 48 9.90 16.90 7.61
N PRO A 49 10.70 16.32 6.70
CA PRO A 49 10.53 14.94 6.23
C PRO A 49 10.54 13.90 7.37
N LEU A 50 11.23 14.19 8.46
CA LEU A 50 11.24 13.35 9.67
C LEU A 50 9.91 13.34 10.44
N GLN A 51 9.17 14.46 10.44
CA GLN A 51 7.86 14.55 11.10
C GLN A 51 6.81 13.79 10.29
N GLU A 52 6.87 13.89 8.97
CA GLU A 52 6.00 13.15 8.05
C GLU A 52 6.23 11.63 8.18
N HIS A 53 7.50 11.20 8.22
CA HIS A 53 7.86 9.79 8.45
C HIS A 53 7.23 9.21 9.72
N SER A 54 7.40 9.88 10.86
CA SER A 54 6.84 9.42 12.14
C SER A 54 5.30 9.37 12.12
N ARG A 55 4.66 10.33 11.45
CA ARG A 55 3.20 10.35 11.28
C ARG A 55 2.70 9.20 10.43
N VAL A 56 3.34 8.95 9.28
CA VAL A 56 2.99 7.85 8.37
C VAL A 56 3.20 6.50 9.05
N LEU A 57 4.35 6.28 9.71
CA LEU A 57 4.58 5.06 10.48
C LEU A 57 3.53 4.86 11.58
N SER A 58 3.13 5.94 12.26
CA SER A 58 2.07 5.88 13.27
C SER A 58 0.70 5.55 12.65
N ALA A 59 0.39 6.07 11.46
CA ALA A 59 -0.83 5.78 10.72
C ALA A 59 -0.88 4.31 10.30
N VAL A 60 0.25 3.76 9.82
CA VAL A 60 0.39 2.33 9.51
C VAL A 60 0.14 1.47 10.75
N ARG A 61 0.77 1.81 11.89
CA ARG A 61 0.60 1.08 13.15
C ARG A 61 -0.84 1.14 13.70
N ARG A 62 -1.59 2.20 13.39
CA ARG A 62 -3.00 2.35 13.77
C ARG A 62 -3.96 1.67 12.80
N GLY A 63 -3.49 1.26 11.62
CA GLY A 63 -4.33 0.74 10.54
C GLY A 63 -5.02 1.82 9.71
N ASP A 64 -4.66 3.10 9.90
CA ASP A 64 -5.11 4.23 9.06
C ASP A 64 -4.49 4.14 7.65
N LEU A 65 -3.29 3.56 7.56
CA LEU A 65 -2.63 3.18 6.32
C LEU A 65 -2.33 1.69 6.35
N VAL A 66 -2.46 1.05 5.19
CA VAL A 66 -2.17 -0.36 4.98
C VAL A 66 -1.18 -0.54 3.85
N VAL A 67 -0.49 -1.67 3.85
CA VAL A 67 0.40 -2.04 2.74
C VAL A 67 -0.43 -2.72 1.67
N TRP A 68 -0.47 -2.11 0.50
CA TRP A 68 -1.03 -2.71 -0.70
C TRP A 68 0.08 -3.39 -1.48
N PHE A 69 -0.14 -4.64 -1.87
CA PHE A 69 0.72 -5.36 -2.78
C PHE A 69 -0.02 -5.60 -4.09
N ASP A 70 0.56 -5.12 -5.18
CA ASP A 70 0.12 -5.39 -6.54
C ASP A 70 0.94 -6.58 -7.09
N PRO A 71 0.32 -7.76 -7.28
CA PRO A 71 1.00 -8.94 -7.79
C PRO A 71 1.33 -8.84 -9.30
N VAL A 72 0.68 -7.97 -10.06
CA VAL A 72 0.92 -7.74 -11.50
C VAL A 72 2.16 -6.89 -11.70
N GLU A 73 2.26 -5.79 -10.95
CA GLU A 73 3.45 -4.91 -10.95
C GLU A 73 4.59 -5.47 -10.07
N ASN A 74 4.29 -6.48 -9.25
CA ASN A 74 5.19 -6.99 -8.20
C ASN A 74 5.73 -5.84 -7.32
N ALA A 75 4.82 -4.94 -6.94
CA ALA A 75 5.13 -3.71 -6.23
C ALA A 75 4.31 -3.62 -4.95
N ALA A 76 4.90 -3.04 -3.91
CA ALA A 76 4.22 -2.73 -2.66
C ALA A 76 4.21 -1.22 -2.42
N GLY A 77 3.13 -0.71 -1.83
CA GLY A 77 3.00 0.69 -1.48
C GLY A 77 2.07 0.90 -0.28
N LEU A 78 2.15 2.06 0.36
CA LEU A 78 1.20 2.44 1.40
C LEU A 78 -0.02 3.13 0.81
N GLY A 79 -1.20 2.83 1.34
CA GLY A 79 -2.45 3.46 0.94
C GLY A 79 -3.53 3.31 2.01
N HIS A 80 -4.69 3.92 1.79
CA HIS A 80 -5.82 3.80 2.69
C HIS A 80 -6.44 2.39 2.59
N PRO A 81 -7.02 1.85 3.68
CA PRO A 81 -7.71 0.57 3.63
C PRO A 81 -8.96 0.63 2.72
N PRO A 82 -9.37 -0.50 2.13
CA PRO A 82 -10.57 -0.53 1.29
C PRO A 82 -11.81 -0.23 2.13
N GLY A 83 -12.63 0.73 1.69
CA GLY A 83 -13.92 1.07 2.32
C GLY A 83 -13.91 2.27 3.25
N GLN A 84 -12.91 3.16 3.17
CA GLN A 84 -12.91 4.47 3.84
C GLN A 84 -13.67 5.53 3.03
#